data_AF-A0A2N3XX06-F1
#
_entry.id   AF-A0A2N3XX06-F1
#
_cell.length_a   1.000
_cell.length_b   1.000
_cell.length_c   1.000
_cell.angle_alpha   90.00
_cell.angle_beta   90.00
_cell.angle_gamma   90.00
#
_symmetry.space_group_name_H-M   'P 1'
#
loop_
_entity.id
_entity.type
_entity.pdbx_description
1 polymer ?
#
loop_
_entity_poly.entity_id
_entity_poly.type
_entity_poly.pdbx_seq_one_letter_code
_entity_poly.pdbx_strand_id
1 'polypeptide(L)'
;MRYFYDCEFIEDGHTIELVSIGVVDESGREFYAVSTEFDASRAGAWVRQHVLPQLPPPADACWRSRARIREDLYSFLTARNGNIELWAWYAAYDHVALAQLWGAMPLLPSRIPKFTRDLRQRWEDLGKPKLPAAPDNAHDALADAKHNLERWRVMEEVRRKRGFA
;
A
#
# COMPACT_ATOMS: atom_id res chain seq x y z
N MET A 1 3.48 10.40 11.70
CA MET A 1 4.31 9.78 10.65
C MET A 1 3.41 9.25 9.56
N ARG A 2 3.71 9.58 8.32
CA ARG A 2 2.93 9.15 7.15
C ARG A 2 3.57 7.95 6.48
N TYR A 3 2.72 6.97 6.17
CA TYR A 3 3.05 5.76 5.46
C TYR A 3 2.19 5.69 4.21
N PHE A 4 2.85 5.55 3.06
CA PHE A 4 2.26 5.41 1.74
C PHE A 4 2.37 3.95 1.37
N TYR A 5 1.27 3.34 0.99
CA TYR A 5 1.25 1.92 0.67
C TYR A 5 0.37 1.63 -0.53
N ASP A 6 0.55 0.42 -1.02
CA ASP A 6 -0.21 -0.19 -2.09
C ASP A 6 -0.22 -1.72 -1.87
N CYS A 7 -1.30 -2.38 -2.28
CA CYS A 7 -1.45 -3.82 -2.21
C CYS A 7 -1.86 -4.35 -3.58
N GLU A 8 -1.21 -5.44 -4.00
CA GLU A 8 -1.72 -6.25 -5.09
C GLU A 8 -2.49 -7.44 -4.50
N PHE A 9 -3.62 -7.80 -5.12
CA PHE A 9 -4.50 -8.85 -4.63
C PHE A 9 -5.33 -9.50 -5.75
N ILE A 10 -5.83 -10.70 -5.46
CA ILE A 10 -6.87 -11.35 -6.26
C ILE A 10 -8.20 -11.14 -5.52
N GLU A 11 -9.15 -10.48 -6.16
CA GLU A 11 -10.50 -10.27 -5.62
C GLU A 11 -11.56 -10.85 -6.56
N ASP A 12 -12.67 -11.31 -5.97
CA ASP A 12 -13.76 -11.97 -6.69
C ASP A 12 -15.15 -11.45 -6.28
N GLY A 13 -15.21 -10.24 -5.71
CA GLY A 13 -16.45 -9.69 -5.13
C GLY A 13 -16.86 -10.31 -3.79
N HIS A 14 -16.14 -11.31 -3.27
CA HIS A 14 -16.41 -11.93 -1.97
C HIS A 14 -15.21 -11.86 -1.03
N THR A 15 -14.01 -12.11 -1.56
CA THR A 15 -12.76 -12.17 -0.82
C THR A 15 -11.70 -11.26 -1.44
N ILE A 16 -10.69 -10.91 -0.66
CA ILE A 16 -9.49 -10.20 -1.11
C ILE A 16 -8.28 -11.02 -0.68
N GLU A 17 -7.68 -11.74 -1.63
CA GLU A 17 -6.49 -12.54 -1.41
C GLU A 17 -5.24 -11.72 -1.69
N LEU A 18 -4.56 -11.30 -0.63
CA LEU A 18 -3.33 -10.50 -0.73
C LEU A 18 -2.24 -11.25 -1.51
N VAL A 19 -1.78 -10.66 -2.60
CA VAL A 19 -0.62 -11.10 -3.37
C VAL A 19 0.65 -10.46 -2.81
N SER A 20 0.70 -9.12 -2.73
CA SER A 20 1.86 -8.40 -2.20
C SER A 20 1.45 -7.08 -1.54
N ILE A 21 2.34 -6.55 -0.70
CA ILE A 21 2.17 -5.23 -0.08
C ILE A 21 3.50 -4.47 -0.09
N GLY A 22 3.46 -3.24 -0.58
CA GLY A 22 4.55 -2.28 -0.54
C GLY A 22 4.22 -1.12 0.38
N VAL A 23 5.15 -0.70 1.23
CA VAL A 23 4.97 0.44 2.13
C VAL A 23 6.24 1.28 2.16
N VAL A 24 6.09 2.60 2.03
CA VAL A 24 7.16 3.56 2.27
C VAL A 24 6.73 4.61 3.29
N ASP A 25 7.66 5.04 4.15
CA ASP A 25 7.39 6.17 5.04
C ASP A 25 7.86 7.51 4.44
N GLU A 26 7.41 8.62 5.02
CA GLU A 26 7.77 9.97 4.53
C GLU A 26 9.27 10.28 4.55
N SER A 27 10.09 9.47 5.24
CA SER A 27 11.56 9.57 5.24
C SER A 27 12.26 8.65 4.25
N GLY A 28 11.53 7.76 3.57
CA GLY A 28 12.06 6.83 2.59
C GLY A 28 12.46 5.45 3.14
N ARG A 29 12.04 5.06 4.35
CA ARG A 29 12.15 3.64 4.74
C ARG A 29 11.16 2.82 3.94
N GLU A 30 11.54 1.61 3.58
CA GLU A 30 10.77 0.75 2.69
C GLU A 30 10.48 -0.60 3.35
N PHE A 31 9.31 -1.14 3.04
CA PHE A 31 8.88 -2.48 3.37
C PHE A 31 8.20 -3.07 2.13
N TYR A 32 8.57 -4.30 1.78
CA TYR A 32 7.93 -5.05 0.70
C TYR A 32 7.87 -6.53 1.08
N ALA A 33 6.74 -7.15 0.79
CA ALA A 33 6.57 -8.58 0.93
C ALA A 33 5.54 -9.12 -0.08
N VAL A 34 5.77 -10.35 -0.50
CA VAL A 34 4.85 -11.14 -1.33
C VAL A 34 4.32 -12.29 -0.48
N SER A 35 3.01 -12.52 -0.47
CA SER A 35 2.42 -13.62 0.27
C SER A 35 2.73 -14.96 -0.39
N THR A 36 3.12 -15.95 0.39
CA THR A 36 3.25 -17.34 -0.08
C THR A 36 1.91 -18.09 -0.07
N GLU A 37 0.81 -17.44 0.28
CA GLU A 37 -0.47 -18.09 0.60
C GLU A 37 -1.59 -17.81 -0.41
N PHE A 38 -1.39 -16.91 -1.39
CA PHE A 38 -2.38 -16.70 -2.44
C PHE A 38 -2.33 -17.83 -3.48
N ASP A 39 -3.47 -18.17 -4.07
CA ASP A 39 -3.53 -19.13 -5.18
C ASP A 39 -3.48 -18.39 -6.54
N ALA A 40 -2.32 -18.41 -7.18
CA ALA A 40 -2.12 -17.83 -8.50
C ALA A 40 -3.05 -18.41 -9.59
N SER A 41 -3.63 -19.60 -9.37
CA SER A 41 -4.59 -20.20 -10.30
C SER A 41 -5.93 -19.46 -10.34
N ARG A 42 -6.27 -18.72 -9.27
CA ARG A 42 -7.50 -17.91 -9.18
C ARG A 42 -7.37 -16.53 -9.83
N ALA A 43 -6.16 -16.13 -10.21
CA ALA A 43 -5.93 -14.83 -10.83
C ALA A 43 -6.70 -14.69 -12.15
N GLY A 44 -7.44 -13.59 -12.30
CA GLY A 44 -8.06 -13.19 -13.55
C GLY A 44 -7.02 -12.78 -14.61
N ALA A 45 -7.47 -12.60 -15.85
CA ALA A 45 -6.59 -12.28 -16.98
C ALA A 45 -5.73 -11.03 -16.73
N TRP A 46 -6.31 -10.00 -16.10
CA TRP A 46 -5.61 -8.76 -15.83
C TRP A 46 -4.46 -8.93 -14.83
N VAL A 47 -4.69 -9.61 -13.70
CA VAL A 47 -3.66 -9.89 -12.67
C VAL A 47 -2.54 -10.76 -13.25
N ARG A 48 -2.88 -11.77 -14.07
CA ARG A 48 -1.90 -12.62 -14.75
C ARG A 48 -0.99 -11.85 -15.71
N GLN A 49 -1.53 -10.83 -16.35
CA GLN A 49 -0.80 -10.04 -17.34
C GLN A 49 0.05 -8.95 -16.69
N HIS A 50 -0.44 -8.30 -15.64
CA HIS A 50 0.16 -7.06 -15.12
C HIS A 50 0.85 -7.21 -13.77
N VAL A 51 0.38 -8.11 -12.91
CA VAL A 51 0.85 -8.24 -11.52
C VAL A 51 1.85 -9.40 -11.37
N LEU A 52 1.41 -10.62 -11.70
CA LEU A 52 2.24 -11.82 -11.48
C LEU A 52 3.63 -11.76 -12.15
N PRO A 53 3.79 -11.17 -13.36
CA PRO A 53 5.10 -11.05 -13.99
C PRO A 53 6.05 -10.06 -13.29
N GLN A 54 5.54 -9.16 -12.46
CA GLN A 54 6.35 -8.20 -11.69
C GLN A 54 6.88 -8.80 -10.39
N LEU A 55 6.37 -9.97 -9.98
CA LEU A 55 6.79 -10.59 -8.74
C LEU A 55 8.27 -11.06 -8.82
N PRO A 56 9.01 -10.90 -7.72
CA PRO A 56 10.40 -11.35 -7.65
C PRO A 56 10.52 -12.88 -7.74
N PRO A 57 11.71 -13.41 -8.07
CA PRO A 57 11.94 -14.85 -8.14
C PRO A 57 11.51 -15.57 -6.85
N PRO A 58 10.97 -16.81 -6.92
CA PRO A 58 10.45 -17.52 -5.74
C PRO A 58 11.44 -17.76 -4.59
N ALA A 59 12.75 -17.65 -4.84
CA ALA A 59 13.80 -17.78 -3.83
C ALA A 59 14.09 -16.46 -3.07
N ASP A 60 13.46 -15.35 -3.46
CA ASP A 60 13.65 -14.05 -2.82
C ASP A 60 13.07 -14.04 -1.38
N ALA A 61 13.78 -13.42 -0.44
CA ALA A 61 13.38 -13.34 0.97
C ALA A 61 12.16 -12.45 1.24
N CYS A 62 11.66 -11.71 0.24
CA CYS A 62 10.40 -10.98 0.34
C CYS A 62 9.17 -11.91 0.30
N TRP A 63 9.29 -13.16 -0.18
CA TRP A 63 8.23 -14.16 -0.10
C TRP A 63 8.05 -14.62 1.34
N ARG A 64 6.87 -14.36 1.92
CA ARG A 64 6.57 -14.56 3.35
C ARG A 64 5.15 -15.08 3.56
N SER A 65 4.96 -15.84 4.64
CA SER A 65 3.62 -16.17 5.12
C SER A 65 2.88 -14.90 5.57
N ARG A 66 1.55 -14.90 5.51
CA ARG A 66 0.70 -13.80 6.00
C ARG A 66 0.98 -13.49 7.47
N ALA A 67 1.21 -14.52 8.28
CA ALA A 67 1.60 -14.35 9.69
C ALA A 67 2.89 -13.55 9.84
N ARG A 68 3.90 -13.84 8.99
CA ARG A 68 5.17 -13.12 9.00
C ARG A 68 5.04 -11.70 8.44
N ILE A 69 4.28 -11.51 7.36
CA ILE A 69 3.97 -10.17 6.81
C ILE A 69 3.32 -9.30 7.90
N ARG A 70 2.33 -9.82 8.61
CA ARG A 70 1.66 -9.14 9.74
C ARG A 70 2.65 -8.67 10.80
N GLU A 71 3.57 -9.54 11.22
CA GLU A 71 4.57 -9.24 12.27
C GLU A 71 5.59 -8.20 11.81
N ASP A 72 6.15 -8.39 10.61
CA ASP A 72 7.15 -7.48 10.07
C ASP A 72 6.54 -6.10 9.75
N LEU A 73 5.32 -6.07 9.20
CA LEU A 73 4.58 -4.83 8.92
C LEU A 73 4.26 -4.08 10.20
N TYR A 74 3.78 -4.79 11.24
CA TYR A 74 3.57 -4.16 12.55
C TYR A 74 4.87 -3.53 13.06
N SER A 75 5.98 -4.28 13.05
CA SER A 75 7.29 -3.78 13.46
C SER A 75 7.70 -2.53 12.65
N PHE A 76 7.54 -2.57 11.32
CA PHE A 76 7.88 -1.46 10.44
C PHE A 76 7.08 -0.17 10.71
N LEU A 77 5.77 -0.30 10.88
CA LEU A 77 4.84 0.80 11.18
C LEU A 77 5.06 1.36 12.59
N THR A 78 5.54 0.53 13.52
CA THR A 78 5.71 0.89 14.92
C THR A 78 7.13 1.28 15.32
N ALA A 79 8.12 1.08 14.45
CA ALA A 79 9.53 1.34 14.70
C ALA A 79 9.87 2.80 15.05
N ARG A 80 9.00 3.76 14.73
CA ARG A 80 9.19 5.18 15.06
C ARG A 80 8.08 5.69 15.97
N ASN A 81 8.43 6.64 16.82
CA ASN A 81 7.49 7.26 17.76
C ASN A 81 6.54 8.22 17.04
N GLY A 82 5.31 8.32 17.54
CA GLY A 82 4.26 9.20 17.02
C GLY A 82 3.08 8.46 16.40
N ASN A 83 2.08 9.24 15.99
CA ASN A 83 0.84 8.74 15.39
C ASN A 83 1.10 8.22 13.97
N ILE A 84 0.51 7.08 13.63
CA ILE A 84 0.58 6.49 12.29
C ILE A 84 -0.52 7.12 11.43
N GLU A 85 -0.17 7.57 10.24
CA GLU A 85 -1.13 7.93 9.19
C GLU A 85 -0.91 7.02 7.99
N LEU A 86 -1.96 6.30 7.60
CA LEU A 86 -1.96 5.47 6.40
C LEU A 86 -2.50 6.28 5.23
N TRP A 87 -1.83 6.18 4.09
CA TRP A 87 -2.17 6.84 2.83
C TRP A 87 -2.03 5.84 1.67
N ALA A 88 -3.04 5.78 0.81
CA ALA A 88 -2.99 5.01 -0.44
C ALA A 88 -3.82 5.73 -1.51
N TRP A 89 -3.68 5.33 -2.77
CA TRP A 89 -4.41 5.90 -3.90
C TRP A 89 -5.55 4.96 -4.28
N TYR A 90 -6.82 5.39 -4.14
CA TYR A 90 -8.00 4.50 -4.20
C TYR A 90 -8.01 3.43 -3.10
N ALA A 91 -7.86 3.88 -1.86
CA ALA A 91 -7.40 3.06 -0.72
C ALA A 91 -8.38 2.00 -0.18
N ALA A 92 -9.57 1.84 -0.76
CA ALA A 92 -10.64 1.09 -0.12
C ALA A 92 -10.30 -0.40 0.04
N TYR A 93 -9.94 -1.06 -1.06
CA TYR A 93 -9.60 -2.49 -1.04
C TYR A 93 -8.24 -2.73 -0.37
N ASP A 94 -7.25 -1.84 -0.59
CA ASP A 94 -5.96 -1.89 0.09
C ASP A 94 -6.09 -1.89 1.61
N HIS A 95 -6.99 -1.05 2.13
CA HIS A 95 -7.21 -0.98 3.57
C HIS A 95 -7.79 -2.28 4.11
N VAL A 96 -8.72 -2.89 3.39
CA VAL A 96 -9.28 -4.20 3.77
C VAL A 96 -8.20 -5.29 3.69
N ALA A 97 -7.42 -5.32 2.61
CA ALA A 97 -6.34 -6.28 2.41
C ALA A 97 -5.28 -6.21 3.53
N LEU A 98 -4.86 -4.99 3.90
CA LEU A 98 -3.96 -4.72 5.02
C LEU A 98 -4.60 -5.15 6.35
N ALA A 99 -5.83 -4.72 6.65
CA ALA A 99 -6.47 -4.99 7.94
C ALA A 99 -6.71 -6.49 8.15
N GLN A 100 -7.05 -7.23 7.08
CA GLN A 100 -7.28 -8.68 7.11
C GLN A 100 -6.01 -9.50 7.40
N LEU A 101 -4.81 -8.90 7.42
CA LEU A 101 -3.62 -9.54 8.00
C LEU A 101 -3.78 -9.85 9.50
N TRP A 102 -4.64 -9.10 10.20
CA TRP A 102 -5.00 -9.35 11.60
C TRP A 102 -6.37 -10.04 11.76
N GLY A 103 -7.04 -10.38 10.66
CA GLY A 103 -8.38 -10.97 10.67
C GLY A 103 -9.48 -9.92 10.75
N ALA A 104 -10.43 -10.10 11.67
CA ALA A 104 -11.55 -9.18 11.83
C ALA A 104 -11.09 -7.83 12.40
N MET A 105 -11.80 -6.75 12.05
CA MET A 105 -11.46 -5.38 12.47
C MET A 105 -11.19 -5.19 13.98
N PRO A 106 -11.89 -5.83 14.92
CA PRO A 106 -11.57 -5.72 16.35
C PRO A 106 -10.17 -6.22 16.75
N LEU A 107 -9.54 -7.07 15.92
CA LEU A 107 -8.20 -7.62 16.15
C LEU A 107 -7.10 -6.72 15.57
N LEU A 108 -7.46 -5.68 14.79
CA LEU A 108 -6.49 -4.71 14.29
C LEU A 108 -5.85 -3.98 15.48
N PRO A 109 -4.50 -3.97 15.61
CA PRO A 109 -3.82 -3.33 16.72
C PRO A 109 -4.23 -1.87 16.86
N SER A 110 -4.49 -1.42 18.09
CA SER A 110 -4.97 -0.06 18.38
C SER A 110 -4.05 1.05 17.87
N ARG A 111 -2.77 0.74 17.66
CA ARG A 111 -1.78 1.67 17.10
C ARG A 111 -1.97 1.91 15.60
N ILE A 112 -2.56 0.95 14.88
CA ILE A 112 -2.84 1.06 13.45
C ILE A 112 -4.20 1.78 13.27
N PRO A 113 -4.27 2.86 12.48
CA PRO A 113 -5.53 3.55 12.21
C PRO A 113 -6.56 2.63 11.55
N LYS A 114 -7.83 2.78 11.96
CA LYS A 114 -8.99 2.07 11.38
C LYS A 114 -9.49 2.65 10.05
N PHE A 115 -8.69 3.54 9.45
CA PHE A 115 -8.99 4.11 8.14
C PHE A 115 -7.70 4.48 7.43
N THR A 116 -7.75 4.48 6.10
CA THR A 116 -6.71 5.01 5.24
C THR A 116 -7.17 6.32 4.64
N ARG A 117 -6.27 7.31 4.58
CA ARG A 117 -6.53 8.56 3.89
C ARG A 117 -6.31 8.36 2.39
N ASP A 118 -7.25 8.82 1.59
CA ASP A 118 -7.20 8.61 0.14
C ASP A 118 -6.45 9.75 -0.56
N LEU A 119 -5.34 9.42 -1.24
CA LEU A 119 -4.56 10.37 -2.01
C LEU A 119 -5.30 10.87 -3.26
N ARG A 120 -6.16 10.04 -3.86
CA ARG A 120 -7.01 10.46 -4.98
C ARG A 120 -7.94 11.57 -4.56
N GLN A 121 -8.56 11.44 -3.38
CA GLN A 121 -9.42 12.48 -2.81
C GLN A 121 -8.61 13.76 -2.55
N ARG A 122 -7.43 13.65 -1.91
CA ARG A 122 -6.52 14.78 -1.68
C ARG A 122 -6.17 15.51 -2.98
N TRP A 123 -5.96 14.77 -4.05
CA TRP A 123 -5.65 15.33 -5.36
C TRP A 123 -6.83 16.13 -5.96
N GLU A 124 -8.07 15.68 -5.76
CA GLU A 124 -9.26 16.44 -6.18
C GLU A 124 -9.44 17.72 -5.38
N ASP A 125 -9.31 17.64 -4.05
CA ASP A 125 -9.44 18.79 -3.15
C ASP A 125 -8.44 19.90 -3.52
N LEU A 126 -7.29 19.52 -4.08
CA LEU A 126 -6.26 20.44 -4.55
C LEU A 126 -6.47 20.89 -6.01
N GLY A 127 -7.61 20.62 -6.62
CA GLY A 127 -7.91 21.04 -7.99
C GLY A 127 -7.07 20.31 -9.04
N LYS A 128 -6.73 19.04 -8.77
CA LYS A 128 -6.08 18.13 -9.72
C LYS A 128 -4.75 18.66 -10.30
N PRO A 129 -3.78 19.06 -9.46
CA PRO A 129 -2.47 19.52 -9.95
C PRO A 129 -1.78 18.44 -10.80
N LYS A 130 -0.90 18.83 -11.71
CA LYS A 130 -0.13 17.87 -12.51
C LYS A 130 0.73 16.99 -11.59
N LEU A 131 0.58 15.68 -11.69
CA LEU A 131 1.35 14.68 -10.96
C LEU A 131 2.49 14.11 -11.83
N PRO A 132 3.50 13.46 -11.23
CA PRO A 132 4.49 12.68 -11.97
C PRO A 132 3.81 11.57 -12.79
N ALA A 133 4.47 11.12 -13.87
CA ALA A 133 4.01 9.96 -14.62
C ALA A 133 4.09 8.69 -13.76
N ALA A 134 3.23 7.71 -14.06
CA ALA A 134 3.31 6.40 -13.42
C ALA A 134 4.67 5.74 -13.70
N PRO A 135 5.18 4.90 -12.77
CA PRO A 135 6.45 4.20 -12.97
C PRO A 135 6.34 3.16 -14.09
N ASP A 136 7.48 2.81 -14.71
CA ASP A 136 7.54 1.81 -15.79
C ASP A 136 7.14 0.40 -15.31
N ASN A 137 7.35 0.12 -14.02
CA ASN A 137 6.97 -1.13 -13.35
C ASN A 137 5.72 -0.95 -12.47
N ALA A 138 4.72 -0.18 -12.93
CA ALA A 138 3.41 -0.14 -12.29
C ALA A 138 2.86 -1.56 -12.08
N HIS A 139 2.09 -1.75 -11.01
CA HIS A 139 1.61 -3.06 -10.51
C HIS A 139 2.68 -3.89 -9.79
N ASP A 140 3.82 -3.27 -9.46
CA ASP A 140 4.67 -3.63 -8.32
C ASP A 140 4.27 -2.75 -7.12
N ALA A 141 3.76 -3.38 -6.06
CA ALA A 141 3.22 -2.65 -4.91
C ALA A 141 4.24 -1.72 -4.23
N LEU A 142 5.54 -2.02 -4.26
CA LEU A 142 6.55 -1.13 -3.69
C LEU A 142 6.80 0.08 -4.60
N ALA A 143 6.84 -0.13 -5.92
CA ALA A 143 6.93 0.95 -6.89
C ALA A 143 5.74 1.90 -6.78
N ASP A 144 4.53 1.35 -6.66
CA ASP A 144 3.32 2.15 -6.52
C ASP A 144 3.24 2.88 -5.16
N ALA A 145 3.70 2.26 -4.07
CA ALA A 145 3.86 2.93 -2.78
C ALA A 145 4.85 4.12 -2.84
N LYS A 146 5.98 3.96 -3.54
CA LYS A 146 6.95 5.04 -3.79
C LYS A 146 6.32 6.16 -4.61
N HIS A 147 5.59 5.80 -5.66
CA HIS A 147 4.90 6.77 -6.49
C HIS A 147 3.82 7.53 -5.70
N ASN A 148 3.12 6.87 -4.77
CA ASN A 148 2.20 7.51 -3.83
C ASN A 148 2.89 8.58 -2.96
N LEU A 149 4.11 8.33 -2.48
CA LEU A 149 4.92 9.33 -1.77
C LEU A 149 5.33 10.51 -2.68
N GLU A 150 5.64 10.26 -3.94
CA GLU A 150 5.96 11.34 -4.90
C GLU A 150 4.74 12.22 -5.20
N ARG A 151 3.58 11.60 -5.44
CA ARG A 151 2.30 12.33 -5.59
C ARG A 151 2.02 13.18 -4.37
N TRP A 152 2.21 12.64 -3.17
CA TRP A 152 2.06 13.36 -1.92
C TRP A 152 2.96 14.60 -1.85
N ARG A 153 4.24 14.47 -2.19
CA ARG A 153 5.19 15.60 -2.17
C ARG A 153 4.72 16.76 -3.06
N VAL A 154 4.26 16.46 -4.27
CA VAL A 154 3.71 17.47 -5.20
C VAL A 154 2.44 18.11 -4.63
N MET A 155 1.52 17.29 -4.11
CA MET A 155 0.28 17.78 -3.51
C MET A 155 0.54 18.68 -2.29
N GLU A 156 1.49 18.32 -1.43
CA GLU A 156 1.84 19.14 -0.26
C GLU A 156 2.50 20.45 -0.65
N GLU A 157 3.30 20.50 -1.72
CA GLU A 157 3.82 21.76 -2.24
C GLU A 157 2.69 22.68 -2.70
N VAL A 158 1.71 22.15 -3.44
CA VAL A 158 0.53 22.90 -3.88
C VAL A 158 -0.31 23.37 -2.68
N ARG A 159 -0.53 22.48 -1.70
CA ARG A 159 -1.27 22.78 -0.48
C ARG A 159 -0.62 23.94 0.30
N ARG A 160 0.70 23.92 0.47
CA ARG A 160 1.46 24.99 1.12
C ARG A 160 1.39 26.31 0.35
N LYS A 161 1.51 26.27 -0.98
CA LYS A 161 1.36 27.47 -1.84
C LYS A 161 -0.03 28.11 -1.73
N ARG A 162 -1.06 27.33 -1.41
CA ARG A 162 -2.43 27.82 -1.15
C ARG A 162 -2.65 28.33 0.27
N GLY A 163 -1.62 28.37 1.12
CA GLY A 163 -1.70 28.91 2.48
C GLY A 163 -2.31 27.94 3.51
N PHE A 164 -2.51 26.67 3.15
CA PHE A 164 -2.88 25.65 4.13
C PHE A 164 -1.62 25.23 4.93
N ALA A 165 -1.71 25.35 6.25
CA ALA A 165 -0.70 24.83 7.20
C ALA A 165 -0.85 23.32 7.35
#